data_AF-A0A0F9HXM8-F1
#
_entry.id   AF-A0A0F9HXM8-F1
#
_cell.length_a   1.000
_cell.length_b   1.000
_cell.length_c   1.000
_cell.angle_alpha   90.00
_cell.angle_beta   90.00
_cell.angle_gamma   90.00
#
_symmetry.space_group_name_H-M   'P 1'
#
loop_
_entity.id
_entity.type
_entity.pdbx_description
1 polymer ?
#
loop_
_entity_poly.entity_id
_entity_poly.type
_entity_poly.pdbx_seq_one_letter_code
_entity_poly.pdbx_strand_id
1 'polypeptide(L)' 'MMYTMNHYCTREKDGTVHVQNAVMGIMGQHHVHTPNDFAKWRKDVDNNAIEWLDCDPCDCGLKAGEVRAGK' A
#
# COMPACT_ATOMS: atom_id res chain seq x y z
N MET A 1 4.41 -3.50 -23.96
CA MET A 1 3.86 -4.12 -22.73
C MET A 1 3.71 -3.02 -21.71
N MET A 2 2.49 -2.76 -21.23
CA MET A 2 2.28 -1.83 -20.11
C MET A 2 2.59 -2.61 -18.83
N TYR A 3 3.55 -2.15 -18.05
CA TYR A 3 3.91 -2.82 -16.80
C TYR A 3 2.79 -2.62 -15.78
N THR A 4 2.24 -3.71 -15.25
CA THR A 4 1.20 -3.64 -14.21
C THR A 4 1.84 -3.22 -12.89
N MET A 5 1.25 -2.21 -12.25
CA MET A 5 1.58 -1.85 -10.88
C MET A 5 0.76 -2.72 -9.93
N ASN A 6 1.42 -3.35 -8.97
CA ASN A 6 0.78 -4.06 -7.86
C ASN A 6 0.83 -3.22 -6.60
N HIS A 7 -0.12 -3.44 -5.70
CA HIS A 7 -0.28 -2.74 -4.44
C HIS A 7 -0.39 -3.77 -3.31
N TYR A 8 0.69 -3.93 -2.56
CA TYR A 8 0.73 -4.82 -1.40
C TYR A 8 0.21 -4.07 -0.18
N CYS A 9 -0.88 -4.55 0.40
CA CYS A 9 -1.61 -3.90 1.46
C CYS A 9 -1.52 -4.70 2.77
N THR A 10 -1.18 -4.03 3.87
CA THR A 10 -1.17 -4.62 5.22
C THR A 10 -2.03 -3.76 6.15
N ARG A 11 -2.82 -4.41 7.01
CA ARG A 11 -3.61 -3.72 8.05
C ARG A 11 -2.83 -3.72 9.36
N GLU A 12 -2.61 -2.55 9.91
CA GLU A 12 -1.93 -2.38 11.17
C GLU A 12 -2.89 -2.46 12.37
N LYS A 13 -2.34 -2.73 13.55
CA LYS A 13 -3.09 -2.81 14.81
C LYS A 13 -3.76 -1.48 15.20
N ASP A 14 -3.21 -0.36 14.74
CA ASP A 14 -3.78 0.97 14.95
C ASP A 14 -4.93 1.30 13.96
N GLY A 15 -5.23 0.37 13.05
CA GLY A 15 -6.28 0.49 12.05
C GLY A 15 -5.83 1.19 10.77
N THR A 16 -4.58 1.61 10.64
CA THR A 16 -4.05 2.14 9.39
C THR A 16 -3.83 1.04 8.35
N VAL A 17 -3.79 1.43 7.08
CA VAL A 17 -3.47 0.54 5.96
C VAL A 17 -2.21 1.01 5.29
N HIS A 18 -1.18 0.17 5.32
CA HIS A 18 0.08 0.41 4.66
C HIS A 18 0.01 -0.17 3.26
N VAL A 19 0.46 0.60 2.26
CA VAL A 19 0.42 0.22 0.85
C VAL A 19 1.81 0.38 0.25
N GLN A 20 2.38 -0.72 -0.22
CA GLN A 20 3.63 -0.75 -0.96
C GLN A 20 3.34 -0.99 -2.44
N ASN A 21 3.60 0.03 -3.26
CA ASN A 21 3.48 -0.10 -4.72
C ASN A 21 4.69 -0.86 -5.26
N ALA A 22 4.49 -1.69 -6.29
CA ALA A 22 5.58 -2.35 -7.00
C ALA A 22 5.29 -2.46 -8.49
N VAL A 23 6.32 -2.35 -9.32
CA VAL A 23 6.22 -2.55 -10.78
C VAL A 23 7.33 -3.50 -11.19
N MET A 24 6.98 -4.64 -11.80
CA MET A 24 7.94 -5.70 -12.15
C MET A 24 8.86 -6.12 -10.97
N GLY A 25 8.31 -6.17 -9.75
CA GLY A 25 9.08 -6.51 -8.54
C GLY A 25 9.98 -5.38 -8.02
N ILE A 26 10.04 -4.22 -8.68
CA ILE A 26 10.74 -3.04 -8.17
C ILE A 26 9.81 -2.29 -7.22
N MET A 27 10.25 -2.09 -5.98
CA MET A 27 9.50 -1.38 -4.96
C MET A 27 9.44 0.12 -5.28
N GLY A 28 8.23 0.62 -5.46
CA GLY A 28 7.92 2.02 -5.66
C GLY A 28 7.44 2.67 -4.37
N GLN A 29 6.54 3.64 -4.48
CA GLN A 29 6.06 4.39 -3.33
C GLN A 29 5.42 3.49 -2.24
N HIS A 30 5.82 3.73 -0.99
CA HIS A 30 5.16 3.24 0.21
C HIS A 30 4.36 4.38 0.84
N HIS A 31 3.08 4.17 1.12
CA HIS A 31 2.26 5.18 1.77
C HIS A 31 1.25 4.57 2.74
N VAL A 32 0.77 5.37 3.69
CA VAL A 32 -0.12 4.91 4.76
C VAL A 32 -1.44 5.66 4.72
N HIS A 33 -2.54 4.92 4.83
CA HIS A 33 -3.89 5.46 4.80
C HIS A 33 -4.62 5.23 6.13
N THR A 34 -5.56 6.11 6.44
CA THR A 34 -6.67 5.75 7.35
C THR A 34 -7.63 4.79 6.64
N PRO A 35 -8.51 4.06 7.34
CA PRO A 35 -9.53 3.22 6.69
C PRO A 35 -10.39 3.99 5.68
N ASN A 36 -10.75 5.23 6.00
CA ASN A 36 -11.58 6.08 5.16
C ASN A 36 -10.83 6.55 3.91
N ASP A 37 -9.55 6.89 4.05
CA ASP A 37 -8.75 7.35 2.91
C ASP A 37 -8.35 6.19 2.00
N PHE A 38 -8.08 5.01 2.57
CA PHE A 38 -7.87 3.79 1.80
C PHE A 38 -9.10 3.44 0.97
N ALA A 39 -10.30 3.57 1.54
CA ALA A 39 -11.55 3.32 0.83
C ALA A 39 -11.81 4.31 -0.32
N LYS A 40 -11.26 5.54 -0.26
CA LYS A 40 -11.28 6.49 -1.38
C LYS A 40 -10.25 6.07 -2.43
N TRP A 41 -8.99 5.89 -2.01
CA TRP A 41 -7.88 5.51 -2.88
C TRP A 41 -8.17 4.24 -3.69
N ARG A 42 -8.74 3.20 -3.05
CA ARG A 42 -9.08 1.93 -3.69
C ARG A 42 -10.08 2.07 -4.85
N LYS A 43 -10.86 3.15 -4.92
CA LYS A 43 -11.80 3.38 -6.04
C LYS A 43 -11.10 3.68 -7.35
N ASP A 44 -9.89 4.22 -7.28
CA ASP A 44 -9.07 4.62 -8.43
C ASP A 44 -8.07 3.53 -8.85
N VAL A 45 -8.09 2.38 -8.16
CA VAL A 45 -7.14 1.28 -8.34
C VAL A 45 -7.88 0.04 -8.80
N ASP A 46 -7.31 -0.68 -9.78
CA ASP A 46 -7.84 -1.97 -10.19
C ASP A 46 -7.77 -2.95 -9.02
N ASN A 47 -8.90 -3.55 -8.65
CA ASN A 47 -8.95 -4.52 -7.56
C ASN A 47 -8.05 -5.73 -7.82
N ASN A 48 -7.78 -6.09 -9.09
CA ASN A 48 -6.87 -7.19 -9.44
C ASN A 48 -5.40 -6.84 -9.20
N ALA A 49 -5.08 -5.56 -9.00
CA ALA A 49 -3.73 -5.09 -8.68
C ALA A 49 -3.48 -4.99 -7.16
N ILE A 50 -4.49 -5.25 -6.32
CA ILE A 50 -4.37 -5.16 -4.86
C ILE A 50 -4.18 -6.57 -4.28
N GLU A 51 -3.10 -6.74 -3.54
CA GLU A 51 -2.80 -7.97 -2.80
C GLU A 51 -2.75 -7.66 -1.29
N TRP A 52 -3.51 -8.40 -0.49
CA TRP A 52 -3.47 -8.26 0.96
C TRP A 52 -2.46 -9.24 1.54
N LEU A 53 -1.50 -8.72 2.30
CA LEU A 53 -0.49 -9.52 2.99
C LEU A 53 -0.91 -9.74 4.45
N ASP A 54 -1.06 -11.01 4.85
CA ASP A 54 -1.12 -11.42 6.26
C ASP A 54 0.32 -11.57 6.78
N CYS A 55 1.03 -10.45 6.88
CA CYS A 55 2.39 -10.41 7.42
C CYS A 55 2.47 -9.63 8.73
N ASP A 56 3.64 -9.71 9.37
CA ASP A 56 3.95 -8.93 10.56
C ASP A 56 3.73 -7.43 10.35
N PRO A 57 3.49 -6.67 11.45
CA PRO A 57 3.33 -5.22 11.41
C PRO A 57 4.45 -4.53 10.64
N CYS A 58 4.07 -3.59 9.79
CA CYS A 58 4.99 -2.81 8.99
C CYS A 58 5.83 -1.87 9.87
N ASP A 59 7.12 -2.17 10.03
CA ASP A 59 8.07 -1.42 10.86
C ASP A 59 8.58 -0.12 10.23
N CYS A 60 7.91 0.38 9.17
CA CYS A 60 8.38 1.48 8.35
C CYS A 60 8.42 2.85 9.05
N GLY A 61 7.73 2.98 10.20
CA GLY A 61 7.64 4.21 11.00
C GLY A 61 6.72 5.30 10.42
N LEU A 62 6.06 5.05 9.29
CA LEU A 62 5.13 5.99 8.65
C LEU A 62 3.79 6.05 9.39
N LYS A 63 3.18 7.23 9.38
CA LYS A 63 1.85 7.51 9.93
C LYS A 63 0.85 7.78 8.81
N ALA A 64 -0.44 7.74 9.14
CA ALA A 64 -1.52 8.04 8.19
C ALA A 64 -1.28 9.37 7.44
N GLY A 65 -1.35 9.31 6.11
CA GLY A 65 -1.08 10.43 5.20
C GLY A 65 0.37 10.58 4.78
N GLU A 66 1.31 9.85 5.39
CA GLU A 66 2.72 9.89 5.03
C GLU A 66 3.06 8.96 3.86
N VAL A 67 4.10 9.36 3.14
CA VAL A 67 4.56 8.74 1.90
C VAL A 67 6.08 8.69 1.89
N ARG A 68 6.65 7.58 1.42
CA ARG A 68 8.09 7.38 1.22
C ARG A 68 8.36 6.68 -0.11
N ALA A 69 9.53 6.93 -0.69
CA ALA A 69 10.00 6.10 -1.80
C ALA A 69 10.29 4.67 -1.32
N GLY A 70 10.05 3.70 -2.20
CA GLY A 70 10.43 2.30 -1.97
C GLY A 70 11.94 2.17 -1.89
N LYS A 71 12.39 1.20 -1.11
CA LYS A 71 13.80 0.81 -1.02
C LYS A 71 14.04 -0.46 -1.82
#